data_AF-A0A6A2XM55-F1
#
_entry.id   AF-A0A6A2XM55-F1
#
_cell.length_a   1.000
_cell.length_b   1.000
_cell.length_c   1.000
_cell.angle_alpha   90.00
_cell.angle_beta   90.00
_cell.angle_gamma   90.00
#
_symmetry.space_group_name_H-M   'P 1'
#
loop_
_entity.id
_entity.type
_entity.pdbx_description
1 polymer ?
#
loop_
_entity_poly.entity_id
_entity_poly.type
_entity_poly.pdbx_seq_one_letter_code
_entity_poly.pdbx_strand_id
1 'polypeptide(L)'
;MKNNPAYKGKWSPSLIDNPNYKGIWKAREIPNPNYFELEKPNFEPISGIGIEIWTMQDGILFDNILIAKNEKVAKSYRETKWKPKFEVEKERQKAEDDASGSDFLAAIKRKVFDFLYEVADMPLLSNYRTQILDHIEKAEKQPNLAMGILVSIAVIMLTILLKLIFGGKNQTSPKEDQKAVVVETKHDEATSSERKEEEDETTAAPRRRRRET
;
A
#
# COMPACT_ATOMS: atom_id res chain seq x y z
N MET A 1 -20.29 -40.76 -19.04
CA MET A 1 -20.84 -39.99 -20.18
C MET A 1 -19.70 -39.18 -20.79
N LYS A 2 -19.63 -39.07 -22.12
CA LYS A 2 -18.55 -38.37 -22.82
C LYS A 2 -18.97 -36.91 -23.05
N ASN A 3 -18.16 -35.94 -22.65
CA ASN A 3 -18.43 -34.53 -22.88
C ASN A 3 -18.41 -34.24 -24.39
N ASN A 4 -19.40 -33.51 -24.89
CA ASN A 4 -19.47 -33.11 -26.28
C ASN A 4 -18.42 -32.03 -26.57
N PRO A 5 -17.38 -32.31 -27.38
CA PRO A 5 -16.34 -31.33 -27.69
C PRO A 5 -16.85 -30.12 -28.49
N ALA A 6 -18.00 -30.25 -29.17
CA ALA A 6 -18.61 -29.16 -29.94
C ALA A 6 -19.56 -28.28 -29.11
N TYR A 7 -19.77 -28.59 -27.83
CA TYR A 7 -20.64 -27.78 -26.96
C TYR A 7 -19.93 -26.48 -26.58
N LYS A 8 -20.45 -25.36 -27.09
CA LYS A 8 -19.90 -24.00 -26.87
C LYS A 8 -20.57 -23.26 -25.70
N GLY A 9 -21.29 -23.97 -24.84
CA GLY A 9 -22.13 -23.35 -23.81
C GLY A 9 -23.51 -22.94 -24.31
N LYS A 10 -24.27 -22.24 -23.47
CA LYS A 10 -25.53 -21.63 -23.88
C LYS A 10 -25.24 -20.47 -24.84
N TRP A 11 -25.93 -20.44 -25.97
CA TRP A 11 -25.83 -19.31 -26.90
C TRP A 11 -26.20 -18.00 -26.19
N SER A 12 -25.41 -16.95 -26.42
CA SER A 12 -25.71 -15.58 -25.97
C SER A 12 -25.56 -14.63 -27.16
N PRO A 13 -26.52 -13.71 -27.37
CA PRO A 13 -26.42 -12.72 -28.44
C PRO A 13 -25.38 -11.65 -28.09
N SER A 14 -24.82 -11.01 -29.12
CA SER A 14 -24.04 -9.78 -28.94
C SER A 14 -24.93 -8.68 -28.37
N LEU A 15 -24.41 -7.95 -27.38
CA LEU A 15 -25.07 -6.76 -26.88
C LEU A 15 -24.95 -5.65 -27.93
N ILE A 16 -26.07 -4.99 -28.21
CA ILE A 16 -26.14 -3.80 -29.07
C ILE A 16 -26.60 -2.62 -28.22
N ASP A 17 -26.10 -1.44 -28.53
CA ASP A 17 -26.58 -0.23 -27.86
C ASP A 17 -28.04 0.02 -28.19
N ASN A 18 -28.84 0.35 -27.18
CA ASN A 18 -30.26 0.64 -27.37
C ASN A 18 -30.42 2.05 -27.94
N PRO A 19 -30.84 2.23 -29.21
CA PRO A 19 -31.03 3.56 -29.80
C PRO A 19 -32.14 4.38 -29.12
N ASN A 20 -33.01 3.73 -28.33
CA ASN A 20 -34.07 4.38 -27.56
C ASN A 20 -33.66 4.70 -26.11
N TYR A 21 -32.40 4.45 -25.73
CA TYR A 21 -31.93 4.76 -24.38
C TYR A 21 -31.85 6.28 -24.18
N LYS A 22 -32.66 6.80 -23.26
CA LYS A 22 -32.74 8.24 -22.95
C LYS A 22 -31.85 8.65 -21.78
N GLY A 23 -30.87 7.82 -21.43
CA GLY A 23 -30.10 7.97 -20.20
C GLY A 23 -30.85 7.46 -18.97
N ILE A 24 -30.18 7.57 -17.82
CA ILE A 24 -30.77 7.24 -16.53
C ILE A 24 -31.82 8.29 -16.20
N TRP A 25 -33.06 7.86 -15.94
CA TRP A 25 -34.13 8.75 -15.52
C TRP A 25 -33.71 9.57 -14.28
N LYS A 26 -33.96 10.88 -14.31
CA LYS A 26 -33.82 11.80 -13.18
C LYS A 26 -35.14 12.55 -12.97
N ALA A 27 -35.47 12.83 -11.72
CA ALA A 27 -36.62 13.64 -11.38
C ALA A 27 -36.44 15.07 -11.93
N ARG A 28 -37.54 15.71 -12.33
CA ARG A 28 -37.52 17.11 -12.78
C ARG A 28 -37.29 18.03 -11.59
N GLU A 29 -36.47 19.04 -11.80
CA GLU A 29 -36.32 20.13 -10.84
C GLU A 29 -37.57 21.02 -10.92
N ILE A 30 -38.23 21.21 -9.78
CA ILE A 30 -39.42 22.05 -9.62
C ILE A 30 -39.04 23.16 -8.64
N PRO A 31 -39.37 24.43 -8.90
CA PRO A 31 -39.09 25.51 -7.97
C PRO A 31 -39.68 25.23 -6.58
N ASN A 32 -38.86 25.35 -5.53
CA ASN A 32 -39.33 25.18 -4.16
C ASN A 32 -40.10 26.44 -3.73
N PRO A 33 -41.42 26.36 -3.48
CA PRO A 33 -42.21 27.52 -3.05
C PRO A 33 -41.81 28.04 -1.67
N ASN A 34 -41.14 27.22 -0.85
CA ASN A 34 -40.65 27.59 0.48
C ASN A 34 -39.18 27.99 0.47
N TYR A 35 -38.59 28.28 -0.69
CA TYR A 35 -37.23 28.79 -0.75
C TYR A 35 -37.17 30.20 -0.14
N PHE A 36 -36.21 30.41 0.75
CA PHE A 36 -35.91 31.71 1.32
C PHE A 36 -34.40 31.85 1.49
N GLU A 37 -33.92 33.08 1.46
CA GLU A 37 -32.53 33.44 1.70
C GLU A 37 -32.46 34.37 2.91
N LEU A 38 -31.52 34.10 3.83
CA LEU A 38 -31.26 34.94 4.98
C LEU A 38 -29.86 35.53 4.84
N GLU A 39 -29.76 36.86 4.71
CA GLU A 39 -28.46 37.54 4.67
C GLU A 39 -27.72 37.43 6.01
N LYS A 40 -28.46 37.46 7.13
CA LYS A 40 -27.93 37.34 8.49
C LYS A 40 -28.84 36.47 9.33
N PRO A 41 -28.42 35.25 9.70
CA PRO A 41 -29.17 34.42 10.63
C PRO A 41 -29.30 35.12 11.99
N ASN A 42 -30.51 35.14 12.56
CA ASN A 42 -30.77 35.62 13.91
C ASN A 42 -30.69 34.44 14.89
N PHE A 43 -29.64 34.40 15.70
CA PHE A 43 -29.45 33.35 16.71
C PHE A 43 -29.85 33.86 18.09
N GLU A 44 -30.49 32.99 18.88
CA GLU A 44 -30.67 33.23 20.30
C GLU A 44 -29.30 33.27 21.03
N PRO A 45 -29.19 34.03 22.13
CA PRO A 45 -27.95 34.06 22.91
C PRO A 45 -27.54 32.66 23.38
N ILE A 46 -26.28 32.30 23.14
CA ILE A 46 -25.72 31.01 23.58
C ILE A 46 -25.53 31.05 25.10
N SER A 47 -26.19 30.14 25.81
CA SER A 47 -26.19 30.07 27.27
C SER A 47 -25.32 28.95 27.86
N GLY A 48 -24.93 27.97 27.05
CA GLY A 48 -24.17 26.81 27.52
C GLY A 48 -23.41 26.08 26.43
N ILE A 49 -22.50 25.20 26.86
CA ILE A 49 -21.72 24.31 26.01
C ILE A 49 -21.97 22.88 26.50
N GLY A 50 -22.35 21.99 25.59
CA GLY A 50 -22.41 20.55 25.83
C GLY A 50 -21.47 19.82 24.88
N ILE A 51 -20.83 18.76 25.38
CA ILE A 51 -20.04 17.83 24.55
C ILE A 51 -20.81 16.51 24.56
N GLU A 52 -21.39 16.16 23.42
CA GLU A 52 -22.12 14.90 23.21
C GLU A 52 -21.41 14.10 22.12
N ILE A 53 -20.89 12.92 22.48
CA ILE A 53 -20.18 12.03 21.55
C ILE A 53 -20.54 10.58 21.86
N TRP A 54 -20.74 9.79 20.80
CA TRP A 54 -20.82 8.33 20.89
C TRP A 54 -19.45 7.74 20.49
N THR A 55 -18.79 7.07 21.43
CA THR A 55 -17.49 6.41 21.21
C THR A 55 -17.47 5.06 21.89
N MET A 56 -16.73 4.11 21.30
CA MET A 56 -16.42 2.81 21.91
C MET A 56 -15.02 2.82 22.55
N GLN A 57 -14.25 3.89 22.31
CA GLN A 57 -12.88 4.07 22.77
C GLN A 57 -12.83 5.04 23.96
N ASP A 58 -12.13 4.62 25.01
CA ASP A 58 -11.81 5.44 26.18
C ASP A 58 -10.57 6.32 25.93
N GLY A 59 -10.30 7.24 26.87
CA GLY A 59 -9.08 8.06 26.87
C GLY A 59 -9.16 9.36 26.05
N ILE A 60 -10.36 9.80 25.68
CA ILE A 60 -10.57 11.09 25.02
C ILE A 60 -10.48 12.23 26.05
N LEU A 61 -9.56 13.15 25.83
CA LEU A 61 -9.34 14.31 26.70
C LEU A 61 -9.69 15.60 25.95
N PHE A 62 -10.55 16.41 26.54
CA PHE A 62 -10.85 17.76 26.06
C PHE A 62 -10.12 18.79 26.91
N ASP A 63 -9.40 19.70 26.26
CA ASP A 63 -8.71 20.81 26.89
C ASP A 63 -8.90 22.06 26.02
N ASN A 64 -8.67 23.25 26.59
CA ASN A 64 -8.58 24.52 25.87
C ASN A 64 -9.87 24.95 25.12
N ILE A 65 -11.04 24.76 25.73
CA ILE A 65 -12.32 25.24 25.17
C ILE A 65 -12.36 26.78 25.23
N LEU A 66 -12.37 27.44 24.07
CA LEU A 66 -12.43 28.90 23.94
C LEU A 66 -13.66 29.32 23.11
N ILE A 67 -14.50 30.18 23.69
CA ILE A 67 -15.53 30.93 22.95
C ILE A 67 -15.05 32.35 22.76
N ALA A 68 -14.92 32.79 21.51
CA ALA A 68 -14.56 34.17 21.18
C ALA A 68 -15.31 34.65 19.93
N LYS A 69 -15.58 35.96 19.87
CA LYS A 69 -16.19 36.62 18.70
C LYS A 69 -15.15 37.08 17.68
N ASN A 70 -13.87 37.07 18.04
CA ASN A 70 -12.77 37.67 17.28
C ASN A 70 -11.67 36.65 17.01
N GLU A 71 -11.26 36.55 15.75
CA GLU A 71 -10.20 35.63 15.31
C GLU A 71 -8.84 35.94 15.96
N LYS A 72 -8.51 37.22 16.15
CA LYS A 72 -7.24 37.64 16.77
C LYS A 72 -7.04 37.04 18.17
N VAL A 73 -8.12 36.97 18.95
CA VAL A 73 -8.10 36.39 20.31
C VAL A 73 -7.83 34.89 20.24
N ALA A 74 -8.51 34.18 19.32
CA ALA A 74 -8.29 32.77 19.09
C ALA A 74 -6.85 32.47 18.65
N LYS A 75 -6.28 33.30 17.77
CA LYS A 75 -4.89 33.18 17.33
C LYS A 75 -3.91 33.36 18.49
N SER A 76 -4.07 34.43 19.28
CA SER A 76 -3.19 34.65 20.44
C SER A 76 -3.28 33.52 21.48
N TYR A 77 -4.47 32.98 21.70
CA TYR A 77 -4.67 31.88 22.63
C TYR A 77 -4.01 30.58 22.13
N ARG A 78 -4.16 30.28 20.84
CA ARG A 78 -3.49 29.13 20.20
C ARG A 78 -1.97 29.20 20.35
N GLU A 79 -1.37 30.34 20.03
CA GLU A 79 0.09 30.52 20.09
C GLU A 79 0.63 30.46 21.53
N THR A 80 -0.11 30.97 22.51
CA THR A 80 0.37 31.07 23.90
C THR A 80 0.06 29.84 24.76
N LYS A 81 -1.06 29.14 24.51
CA LYS A 81 -1.53 28.05 25.37
C LYS A 81 -1.39 26.68 24.74
N TRP A 82 -1.92 26.52 23.52
CA TRP A 82 -1.96 25.21 22.87
C TRP A 82 -0.61 24.84 22.25
N LYS A 83 0.00 25.76 21.50
CA LYS A 83 1.20 25.47 20.69
C LYS A 83 2.41 24.99 21.51
N PRO A 84 2.79 25.62 22.64
CA PRO A 84 3.92 25.13 23.42
C PRO A 84 3.70 23.72 23.97
N LYS A 85 2.47 23.42 24.43
CA LYS A 85 2.08 22.09 24.89
C LYS A 85 2.12 21.07 23.76
N PHE A 86 1.60 21.44 22.58
CA PHE A 86 1.54 20.58 21.41
C PHE A 86 2.93 20.21 20.87
N GLU A 87 3.87 21.16 20.82
CA GLU A 87 5.23 20.90 20.36
C GLU A 87 5.93 19.88 21.26
N VAL A 88 5.83 20.04 22.58
CA VAL A 88 6.39 19.08 23.56
C VAL A 88 5.74 17.70 23.45
N GLU A 89 4.40 17.63 23.36
CA GLU A 89 3.70 16.34 23.25
C GLU A 89 4.05 15.62 21.94
N LYS A 90 4.18 16.36 20.84
CA LYS A 90 4.57 15.80 19.54
C LYS A 90 5.98 15.23 19.56
N GLU A 91 6.92 15.92 20.21
CA GLU A 91 8.29 15.41 20.39
C GLU A 91 8.31 14.15 21.26
N ARG A 92 7.54 14.12 22.36
CA ARG A 92 7.44 12.93 23.21
C ARG A 92 6.82 11.75 22.47
N GLN A 93 5.74 11.97 21.73
CA GLN A 93 5.09 10.95 20.92
C GLN A 93 6.06 10.38 19.88
N LYS A 94 6.80 11.24 19.17
CA LYS A 94 7.81 10.77 18.21
C LYS A 94 8.89 9.92 18.89
N ALA A 95 9.36 10.31 20.07
CA ALA A 95 10.35 9.54 20.82
C ALA A 95 9.80 8.16 21.27
N GLU A 96 8.53 8.10 21.68
CA GLU A 96 7.83 6.85 22.03
C GLU A 96 7.63 5.94 20.79
N ASP A 97 7.25 6.54 19.64
CA ASP A 97 7.10 5.84 18.37
C ASP A 97 8.45 5.31 17.84
N ASP A 98 9.53 6.10 17.94
CA ASP A 98 10.88 5.70 17.53
C ASP A 98 11.42 4.58 18.46
N ALA A 99 11.15 4.66 19.77
CA ALA A 99 11.54 3.63 20.74
C ALA A 99 10.78 2.32 20.50
N SER A 100 9.46 2.37 20.31
CA SER A 100 8.65 1.18 20.01
C SER A 100 8.92 0.60 18.61
N GLY A 101 9.26 1.45 17.64
CA GLY A 101 9.74 1.03 16.33
C GLY A 101 11.05 0.23 16.41
N SER A 102 11.93 0.57 17.36
CA SER A 102 13.16 -0.19 17.59
C SER A 102 12.90 -1.60 18.12
N ASP A 103 11.90 -1.78 19.00
CA ASP A 103 11.48 -3.09 19.52
C ASP A 103 10.88 -3.97 18.42
N PHE A 104 10.09 -3.38 17.52
CA PHE A 104 9.55 -4.09 16.36
C PHE A 104 10.65 -4.53 15.38
N LEU A 105 11.60 -3.65 15.07
CA LEU A 105 12.75 -3.98 14.21
C LEU A 105 13.67 -5.02 14.85
N ALA A 106 13.89 -4.95 16.17
CA ALA A 106 14.64 -5.96 16.92
C ALA A 106 13.95 -7.33 16.91
N ALA A 107 12.61 -7.36 17.06
CA ALA A 107 11.81 -8.57 16.97
C ALA A 107 11.85 -9.20 15.57
N ILE A 108 11.83 -8.38 14.51
CA ILE A 108 12.00 -8.85 13.12
C ILE A 108 13.41 -9.42 12.92
N LYS A 109 14.46 -8.70 13.35
CA LYS A 109 15.85 -9.16 13.24
C LYS A 109 16.01 -10.54 13.88
N ARG A 110 15.53 -10.73 15.11
CA ARG A 110 15.60 -12.03 15.82
C ARG A 110 14.96 -13.15 15.00
N LYS A 111 13.72 -12.95 14.52
CA LYS A 111 13.04 -13.94 13.68
C LYS A 111 13.78 -14.27 12.38
N VAL A 112 14.41 -13.28 11.75
CA VAL A 112 15.20 -13.49 10.53
C VAL A 112 16.45 -14.32 10.85
N PHE A 113 17.17 -14.01 11.93
CA PHE A 113 18.35 -14.78 12.33
C PHE A 113 17.99 -16.20 12.77
N ASP A 114 16.92 -16.40 13.54
CA ASP A 114 16.43 -17.72 13.95
C ASP A 114 16.14 -18.61 12.72
N PHE A 115 15.49 -18.05 11.70
CA PHE A 115 15.22 -18.74 10.45
C PHE A 115 16.51 -19.09 9.68
N LEU A 116 17.52 -18.22 9.68
CA LEU A 116 18.80 -18.50 9.01
C LEU A 116 19.57 -19.62 9.70
N TYR A 117 19.55 -19.68 11.03
CA TYR A 117 20.14 -20.79 11.79
C TYR A 117 19.41 -22.11 11.51
N GLU A 118 18.07 -22.09 11.44
CA GLU A 118 17.28 -23.28 11.09
C GLU A 118 17.58 -23.78 9.67
N VAL A 119 17.69 -22.88 8.69
CA VAL A 119 18.07 -23.22 7.32
C VAL A 119 19.50 -23.78 7.25
N ALA A 120 20.43 -23.27 8.06
CA ALA A 120 21.81 -23.74 8.11
C ALA A 120 21.95 -25.17 8.65
N ASP A 121 20.99 -25.62 9.48
CA ASP A 121 20.96 -26.98 10.04
C ASP A 121 20.27 -28.02 9.13
N MET A 122 19.80 -27.63 7.94
CA MET A 122 19.27 -28.59 6.98
C MET A 122 20.37 -29.54 6.44
N PRO A 123 20.08 -30.85 6.28
CA PRO A 123 21.06 -31.85 5.84
C PRO A 123 21.64 -31.58 4.44
N LEU A 124 20.89 -30.87 3.58
CA LEU A 124 21.35 -30.40 2.28
C LEU A 124 22.50 -29.38 2.36
N LEU A 125 22.57 -28.61 3.47
CA LEU A 125 23.55 -27.55 3.70
C LEU A 125 24.76 -27.95 4.57
N SER A 126 24.81 -29.22 5.00
CA SER A 126 25.83 -29.76 5.90
C SER A 126 27.30 -29.49 5.49
N ASN A 127 27.65 -29.58 4.21
CA ASN A 127 29.02 -29.40 3.73
C ASN A 127 29.54 -27.96 3.81
N TYR A 128 28.63 -26.99 3.94
CA TYR A 128 28.91 -25.55 3.97
C TYR A 128 28.41 -24.90 5.26
N ARG A 129 27.99 -25.72 6.23
CA ARG A 129 27.48 -25.34 7.55
C ARG A 129 28.41 -24.38 8.29
N THR A 130 29.71 -24.69 8.35
CA THR A 130 30.70 -23.86 9.08
C THR A 130 30.88 -22.48 8.44
N GLN A 131 30.84 -22.38 7.12
CA GLN A 131 30.94 -21.11 6.39
C GLN A 131 29.68 -20.26 6.54
N ILE A 132 28.50 -20.90 6.51
CA ILE A 132 27.22 -20.22 6.73
C ILE A 132 27.12 -19.68 8.15
N LEU A 133 27.46 -20.49 9.16
CA LEU A 133 27.41 -20.06 10.56
C LEU A 133 28.37 -18.90 10.83
N ASP A 134 29.58 -18.95 10.29
CA ASP A 134 30.56 -17.85 10.39
C ASP A 134 30.04 -16.56 9.73
N HIS A 135 29.36 -16.68 8.59
CA HIS A 135 28.77 -15.53 7.91
C HIS A 135 27.53 -14.96 8.63
N ILE A 136 26.71 -15.81 9.26
CA ILE A 136 25.58 -15.38 10.11
C ILE A 136 26.11 -14.68 11.36
N GLU A 137 27.12 -15.21 12.04
CA GLU A 137 27.74 -14.60 13.21
C GLU A 137 28.41 -13.26 12.87
N LYS A 138 29.05 -13.19 11.70
CA LYS A 138 29.62 -11.94 11.18
C LYS A 138 28.54 -10.92 10.82
N ALA A 139 27.39 -11.36 10.31
CA ALA A 139 26.24 -10.51 10.02
C ALA A 139 25.60 -9.97 11.31
N GLU A 140 25.54 -10.76 12.38
CA GLU A 140 25.05 -10.29 13.69
C GLU A 140 25.96 -9.20 14.27
N LYS A 141 27.28 -9.36 14.12
CA LYS A 141 28.29 -8.39 14.61
C LYS A 141 28.41 -7.13 13.74
N GLN A 142 27.98 -7.17 12.48
CA GLN A 142 28.16 -6.07 11.52
C GLN A 142 26.88 -5.79 10.70
N PRO A 143 26.04 -4.81 11.10
CA PRO A 143 24.76 -4.55 10.44
C PRO A 143 24.90 -4.10 8.97
N ASN A 144 26.00 -3.43 8.63
CA ASN A 144 26.24 -2.95 7.26
C ASN A 144 26.63 -4.08 6.30
N LEU A 145 27.29 -5.13 6.81
CA LEU A 145 27.69 -6.29 6.01
C LEU A 145 26.57 -7.34 5.94
N ALA A 146 25.75 -7.42 6.98
CA ALA A 146 24.61 -8.33 7.09
C ALA A 146 23.65 -8.23 5.90
N MET A 147 23.31 -7.00 5.48
CA MET A 147 22.41 -6.78 4.35
C MET A 147 22.94 -7.38 3.04
N GLY A 148 24.24 -7.25 2.76
CA GLY A 148 24.86 -7.81 1.56
C GLY A 148 24.90 -9.34 1.56
N ILE A 149 25.11 -9.95 2.72
CA ILE A 149 25.13 -11.41 2.91
C ILE A 149 23.71 -12.00 2.81
N LEU A 150 22.71 -11.33 3.38
CA LEU A 150 21.31 -11.76 3.27
C LEU A 150 20.80 -11.72 1.83
N VAL A 151 21.15 -10.66 1.08
CA VAL A 151 20.80 -10.54 -0.34
C VAL A 151 21.49 -11.62 -1.17
N SER A 152 22.76 -11.94 -0.91
CA SER A 152 23.46 -12.98 -1.67
C SER A 152 22.91 -14.38 -1.41
N ILE A 153 22.58 -14.72 -0.16
CA ILE A 153 21.92 -15.98 0.20
C ILE A 153 20.54 -16.09 -0.45
N ALA A 154 19.74 -15.02 -0.44
CA ALA A 154 18.42 -14.99 -1.07
C ALA A 154 18.51 -15.18 -2.59
N VAL A 155 19.50 -14.56 -3.25
CA VAL A 155 19.76 -14.75 -4.69
C VAL A 155 20.18 -16.19 -5.00
N ILE A 156 21.05 -16.79 -4.18
CA ILE A 156 21.46 -18.19 -4.37
C ILE A 156 20.26 -19.12 -4.22
N MET A 157 19.44 -18.95 -3.18
CA MET A 157 18.22 -19.73 -2.98
C MET A 157 17.22 -19.55 -4.14
N LEU A 158 17.04 -18.32 -4.64
CA LEU A 158 16.20 -18.03 -5.80
C LEU A 158 16.72 -18.69 -7.08
N THR A 159 18.04 -18.70 -7.32
CA THR A 159 18.64 -19.35 -8.49
C THR A 159 18.54 -20.87 -8.43
N ILE A 160 18.65 -21.48 -7.24
CA ILE A 160 18.44 -22.91 -7.03
C ILE A 160 16.97 -23.27 -7.27
N LEU A 161 16.05 -22.45 -6.76
CA LEU A 161 14.60 -22.62 -6.97
C LEU A 161 14.23 -22.48 -8.45
N LEU A 162 14.76 -21.47 -9.15
CA LEU A 162 14.57 -21.28 -10.59
C LEU A 162 15.16 -22.45 -11.39
N LYS A 163 16.33 -22.97 -11.02
CA LYS A 163 16.89 -24.18 -11.66
C LYS A 163 16.06 -25.44 -11.38
N LEU A 164 15.41 -25.54 -10.23
CA LEU A 164 14.52 -26.67 -9.92
C LEU A 164 13.20 -26.60 -10.71
N ILE A 165 12.66 -25.40 -10.95
CA ILE A 165 11.41 -25.17 -11.68
C ILE A 165 11.62 -25.19 -13.21
N PHE A 166 12.76 -24.70 -13.71
CA PHE A 166 13.03 -24.54 -15.15
C PHE A 166 14.13 -25.45 -15.73
N GLY A 167 14.79 -26.28 -14.91
CA GLY A 167 15.96 -27.07 -15.31
C GLY A 167 15.66 -28.51 -15.77
N GLY A 168 14.87 -28.67 -16.83
CA GLY A 168 14.75 -29.92 -17.61
C GLY A 168 15.63 -29.85 -18.87
N LYS A 169 16.58 -30.79 -19.01
CA LYS A 169 17.62 -30.92 -20.06
C LYS A 169 17.14 -30.68 -21.50
N ASN A 170 18.03 -30.07 -22.32
CA ASN A 170 18.80 -30.80 -23.34
C ASN A 170 19.97 -29.95 -23.90
N GLN A 171 21.20 -30.43 -23.69
CA GLN A 171 22.38 -30.08 -24.46
C GLN A 171 22.66 -31.20 -25.46
N THR A 172 22.84 -30.85 -26.73
CA THR A 172 23.64 -31.61 -27.70
C THR A 172 24.37 -30.63 -28.60
N SER A 173 25.69 -30.68 -28.56
CA SER A 173 26.63 -30.22 -29.61
C SER A 173 27.28 -31.50 -30.18
N PRO A 174 28.02 -31.51 -31.33
CA PRO A 174 28.61 -30.36 -32.04
C PRO A 174 28.64 -30.45 -33.58
N LYS A 175 29.11 -29.39 -34.25
CA LYS A 175 30.05 -29.43 -35.40
C LYS A 175 30.56 -28.01 -35.75
N GLU A 176 31.88 -27.88 -35.91
CA GLU A 176 32.64 -26.71 -36.39
C GLU A 176 32.48 -26.50 -37.90
N ASP A 177 32.52 -25.25 -38.38
CA ASP A 177 33.52 -24.78 -39.36
C ASP A 177 33.46 -23.24 -39.61
N GLN A 178 34.60 -22.61 -39.34
CA GLN A 178 35.33 -21.52 -40.05
C GLN A 178 34.72 -20.16 -40.50
N LYS A 179 35.46 -19.13 -40.04
CA LYS A 179 36.04 -17.95 -40.75
C LYS A 179 35.28 -16.61 -40.90
N ALA A 180 35.95 -15.60 -40.30
CA ALA A 180 36.41 -14.32 -40.89
C ALA A 180 35.63 -12.99 -40.64
N VAL A 181 36.32 -12.10 -39.90
CA VAL A 181 36.72 -10.71 -40.29
C VAL A 181 35.71 -9.52 -40.13
N VAL A 182 35.98 -8.71 -39.07
CA VAL A 182 36.27 -7.24 -39.07
C VAL A 182 35.13 -6.17 -39.07
N VAL A 183 35.19 -5.28 -38.04
CA VAL A 183 34.91 -3.79 -38.00
C VAL A 183 33.43 -3.35 -38.09
N GLU A 184 32.87 -2.32 -37.42
CA GLU A 184 33.32 -1.19 -36.56
C GLU A 184 32.12 -0.59 -35.77
N THR A 185 32.42 0.01 -34.61
CA THR A 185 31.85 1.21 -33.94
C THR A 185 30.35 1.64 -33.93
N LYS A 186 29.94 1.99 -32.68
CA LYS A 186 29.16 3.17 -32.20
C LYS A 186 27.66 3.24 -32.56
N HIS A 187 26.72 3.82 -31.78
CA HIS A 187 26.76 4.85 -30.73
C HIS A 187 25.50 4.72 -29.83
N ASP A 188 25.65 5.19 -28.60
CA ASP A 188 24.71 5.71 -27.59
C ASP A 188 23.19 5.76 -27.85
N GLU A 189 22.42 5.39 -26.83
CA GLU A 189 21.07 5.90 -26.61
C GLU A 189 20.93 6.38 -25.15
N ALA A 190 20.62 7.67 -25.02
CA ALA A 190 20.33 8.37 -23.79
C ALA A 190 18.81 8.47 -23.57
N THR A 191 18.40 8.07 -22.37
CA THR A 191 17.36 8.62 -21.49
C THR A 191 16.46 9.76 -22.00
N SER A 192 15.14 9.54 -21.91
CA SER A 192 14.13 10.34 -21.15
C SER A 192 12.73 9.90 -21.59
N SER A 193 11.90 9.24 -20.76
CA SER A 193 11.07 9.74 -19.66
C SER A 193 10.05 10.81 -20.06
N GLU A 194 8.78 10.42 -20.20
CA GLU A 194 7.64 11.27 -19.83
C GLU A 194 6.39 10.42 -19.50
N ARG A 195 5.74 10.79 -18.38
CA ARG A 195 4.51 10.24 -17.79
C ARG A 195 3.27 10.89 -18.38
N LYS A 196 2.11 10.22 -18.23
CA LYS A 196 0.75 10.67 -17.84
C LYS A 196 -0.28 9.65 -18.38
N GLU A 197 -1.42 9.31 -17.81
CA GLU A 197 -2.19 9.61 -16.59
C GLU A 197 -3.20 8.44 -16.47
N GLU A 198 -3.50 7.97 -15.25
CA GLU A 198 -4.57 7.00 -14.96
C GLU A 198 -5.84 7.76 -14.54
N GLU A 199 -7.02 7.32 -15.00
CA GLU A 199 -8.33 7.69 -14.43
C GLU A 199 -9.01 6.46 -13.81
N ASP A 200 -9.41 6.63 -12.54
CA ASP A 200 -10.11 5.68 -11.67
C ASP A 200 -11.59 5.52 -12.04
N GLU A 201 -12.06 4.27 -12.13
CA GLU A 201 -13.48 3.93 -12.29
C GLU A 201 -14.07 3.47 -10.95
N THR A 202 -14.99 4.27 -10.39
CA THR A 202 -15.68 3.98 -9.13
C THR A 202 -16.89 3.06 -9.36
N THR A 203 -16.92 1.97 -8.60
CA THR A 203 -17.93 0.91 -8.64
C THR A 203 -19.19 1.29 -7.83
N ALA A 204 -20.38 1.23 -8.44
CA ALA A 204 -21.67 1.45 -7.78
C ALA A 204 -22.48 0.13 -7.67
N ALA A 205 -22.96 -0.16 -6.46
CA ALA A 205 -23.70 -1.38 -6.06
C ALA A 205 -25.15 -1.48 -6.61
N PRO A 206 -25.78 -2.68 -6.68
CA PRO A 206 -27.07 -2.86 -7.36
C PRO A 206 -28.29 -2.59 -6.46
N ARG A 207 -29.31 -1.94 -7.04
CA ARG A 207 -30.62 -1.62 -6.42
C ARG A 207 -31.53 -2.87 -6.27
N ARG A 208 -32.20 -2.97 -5.11
CA ARG A 208 -33.27 -3.95 -4.81
C ARG A 208 -34.55 -3.69 -5.64
N ARG A 209 -35.15 -4.74 -6.21
CA ARG A 209 -36.46 -4.70 -6.90
C ARG A 209 -37.60 -4.60 -5.88
N ARG A 210 -38.52 -3.65 -6.08
CA ARG A 210 -39.79 -3.54 -5.35
C ARG A 210 -40.86 -4.33 -6.11
N ARG A 211 -41.63 -5.16 -5.40
CA ARG A 211 -42.75 -5.95 -5.93
C ARG A 211 -44.02 -5.12 -5.74
N GLU A 212 -44.71 -4.78 -6.82
CA GLU A 212 -46.02 -4.13 -6.76
C GLU A 212 -47.10 -5.20 -6.50
N THR A 213 -48.04 -4.85 -5.63
CA THR A 213 -49.31 -5.54 -5.36
C THR A 213 -50.44 -4.68 -5.86
#